data_AF-A0A916WN70-F1
#
_entry.id   AF-A0A916WN70-F1
#
_cell.length_a   1.000
_cell.length_b   1.000
_cell.length_c   1.000
_cell.angle_alpha   90.00
_cell.angle_beta   90.00
_cell.angle_gamma   90.00
#
_symmetry.space_group_name_H-M   'P 1'
#
loop_
_entity.id
_entity.type
_entity.pdbx_description
1 polymer ?
#
loop_
_entity_poly.entity_id
_entity_poly.type
_entity_poly.pdbx_seq_one_letter_code
_entity_poly.pdbx_strand_id
1 'polypeptide(L)' 'MASAQYRIESRNPLLGSLLPHTLNFQSLYADRSLAVAVAVKSLADPTRQQIRVVHIPSGEIVFQTSEIGH' A
#
# COMPACT_ATOMS: atom_id res chain seq x y z
N MET A 1 15.91 13.67 13.79
CA MET A 1 15.07 13.83 12.59
C MET A 1 14.32 12.53 12.41
N ALA A 2 13.01 12.51 12.65
CA ALA A 2 12.23 11.30 12.46
C ALA A 2 12.15 11.01 10.96
N SER A 3 12.74 9.90 10.51
CA SER A 3 12.55 9.40 9.16
C SER A 3 11.04 9.20 8.96
N ALA A 4 10.43 9.88 8.00
CA ALA A 4 9.05 9.64 7.64
C ALA A 4 8.90 8.18 7.23
N GLN A 5 8.12 7.41 7.97
CA GLN A 5 7.92 5.99 7.71
C GLN A 5 6.52 5.80 7.16
N TYR A 6 6.43 5.15 6.01
CA TYR A 6 5.18 4.84 5.34
C TYR A 6 4.98 3.33 5.31
N ARG A 7 3.77 2.87 5.57
CA ARG A 7 3.39 1.45 5.51
C ARG A 7 2.26 1.26 4.53
N ILE A 8 2.33 0.18 3.76
CA ILE A 8 1.27 -0.22 2.85
C ILE A 8 0.38 -1.23 3.58
N GLU A 9 -0.92 -0.97 3.60
CA GLU A 9 -1.92 -1.87 4.16
C GLU A 9 -2.93 -2.22 3.08
N SER A 10 -3.44 -3.44 3.12
CA SER A 10 -4.52 -3.90 2.26
C SER A 10 -5.59 -4.57 3.10
N ARG A 11 -6.87 -4.38 2.74
CA ARG A 11 -7.99 -5.07 3.39
C ARG A 11 -8.07 -6.55 2.99
N ASN A 12 -7.64 -6.88 1.79
CA ASN A 12 -7.67 -8.23 1.26
C ASN A 12 -6.24 -8.73 1.01
N PRO A 13 -5.97 -10.05 1.09
CA PRO A 13 -4.69 -10.59 0.66
C PRO A 13 -4.44 -10.13 -0.78
N LEU A 14 -3.37 -9.36 -0.97
CA LEU A 14 -2.97 -8.88 -2.29
C LEU A 14 -2.49 -10.08 -3.08
N LEU A 15 -3.41 -10.70 -3.82
CA LEU A 15 -3.12 -11.74 -4.82
C LEU A 15 -2.54 -11.08 -6.08
N GLY A 16 -1.43 -10.37 -5.91
CA GLY A 16 -0.69 -9.76 -7.00
C GLY A 16 0.04 -10.82 -7.81
N SER A 17 -0.45 -11.14 -9.01
CA SER A 17 0.22 -12.07 -9.94
C SER A 17 1.63 -11.60 -10.35
N LEU A 18 1.93 -10.31 -10.20
CA LEU A 18 3.19 -9.67 -10.62
C LEU A 18 4.21 -9.45 -9.51
N LEU A 19 3.90 -9.84 -8.27
CA LEU A 19 4.83 -9.76 -7.14
C LEU A 19 5.01 -11.16 -6.56
N PRO A 20 6.22 -11.54 -6.11
CA PRO A 20 6.39 -12.81 -5.42
C PRO A 20 5.39 -12.86 -4.26
N HIS A 21 4.66 -13.98 -4.14
CA HIS A 21 3.60 -14.23 -3.15
C HIS A 21 4.00 -13.97 -1.67
N THR A 22 5.24 -13.57 -1.42
CA THR A 22 5.87 -13.32 -0.12
C THR A 22 6.24 -11.85 0.09
N LEU A 23 5.85 -10.91 -0.78
CA LEU A 23 6.12 -9.49 -0.54
C LEU A 23 5.33 -9.04 0.70
N ASN A 24 6.00 -9.07 1.84
CA ASN A 24 5.40 -8.73 3.12
C ASN A 24 5.26 -7.20 3.15
N PHE A 25 4.07 -6.69 2.79
CA PHE A 25 3.76 -5.25 2.77
C PHE A 25 3.87 -4.56 4.13
N GLN A 26 4.20 -5.32 5.18
CA GLN A 26 4.69 -4.83 6.46
C GLN A 26 6.02 -4.06 6.37
N SER A 27 6.67 -4.03 5.21
CA SER A 27 7.88 -3.23 5.00
C SER A 27 7.60 -1.74 5.17
N LEU A 28 8.45 -1.07 5.93
CA LEU A 28 8.41 0.37 6.14
C LEU A 28 9.21 1.07 5.02
N TYR A 29 8.61 2.06 4.40
CA TYR A 29 9.20 2.87 3.35
C TYR A 29 9.61 4.22 3.92
N ALA A 30 10.81 4.70 3.58
CA ALA A 30 11.26 6.04 3.95
C ALA A 30 10.64 7.15 3.08
N ASP A 31 10.15 6.78 1.89
CA ASP A 31 9.65 7.70 0.88
C ASP A 31 8.18 7.46 0.55
N ARG A 32 7.38 8.54 0.59
CA ARG A 32 5.96 8.52 0.23
C ARG A 32 5.75 8.02 -1.20
N SER A 33 6.48 8.61 -2.15
CA SER A 33 6.33 8.30 -3.58
C SER A 33 6.65 6.84 -3.88
N LEU A 34 7.69 6.29 -3.22
CA LEU A 34 8.03 4.88 -3.33
C LEU A 34 6.92 4.00 -2.77
N ALA A 35 6.42 4.31 -1.57
CA ALA A 35 5.34 3.56 -0.93
C ALA A 35 4.08 3.53 -1.80
N VAL A 36 3.69 4.68 -2.39
CA VAL A 36 2.55 4.78 -3.31
C VAL A 36 2.80 3.98 -4.58
N ALA A 37 3.97 4.11 -5.21
CA ALA A 37 4.29 3.38 -6.43
C ALA A 37 4.26 1.85 -6.21
N VAL A 38 4.80 1.37 -5.09
CA VAL A 38 4.76 -0.06 -4.74
C VAL A 38 3.33 -0.50 -4.45
N ALA A 39 2.56 0.31 -3.73
CA ALA A 39 1.17 -0.02 -3.44
C ALA A 39 0.35 -0.14 -4.74
N VAL A 40 0.42 0.86 -5.62
CA VAL A 40 -0.25 0.84 -6.94
C VAL A 40 0.21 -0.35 -7.79
N LYS A 41 1.51 -0.63 -7.83
CA LYS A 41 2.06 -1.76 -8.58
C LYS A 41 1.64 -3.12 -7.99
N SER A 42 1.31 -3.15 -6.71
CA SER A 42 0.84 -4.36 -6.03
C SER A 42 -0.65 -4.63 -6.22
N LEU A 43 -1.44 -3.66 -6.66
CA LEU A 43 -2.83 -3.89 -6.97
C LEU A 43 -2.93 -4.81 -8.18
N ALA A 44 -3.44 -6.02 -7.96
CA ALA A 44 -3.74 -6.96 -9.03
C ALA A 44 -5.08 -6.59 -9.68
N ASP A 45 -6.07 -6.29 -8.84
CA ASP A 45 -7.44 -6.02 -9.23
C ASP A 45 -7.92 -4.74 -8.52
N PRO A 46 -7.82 -3.56 -9.15
CA PRO A 46 -8.19 -2.28 -8.52
C PRO A 46 -9.69 -2.18 -8.19
N THR A 47 -10.51 -3.10 -8.68
CA THR A 47 -11.96 -3.17 -8.43
C THR A 47 -12.34 -3.98 -7.19
N ARG A 48 -11.46 -4.90 -6.75
CA ARG A 48 -11.72 -5.84 -5.64
C ARG A 48 -10.70 -5.74 -4.51
N GLN A 49 -9.72 -4.86 -4.65
CA GLN A 49 -8.62 -4.71 -3.70
C GLN A 49 -8.52 -3.25 -3.27
N GLN A 50 -8.71 -3.05 -1.97
CA GLN A 50 -8.47 -1.77 -1.34
C GLN A 50 -7.08 -1.77 -0.68
N ILE A 51 -6.20 -0.89 -1.18
CA ILE A 51 -4.91 -0.61 -0.56
C ILE A 51 -4.90 0.79 0.02
N ARG A 52 -4.09 0.98 1.05
CA ARG A 52 -3.84 2.29 1.66
C ARG A 52 -2.38 2.42 2.07
N VAL A 53 -1.84 3.62 1.94
CA VAL A 53 -0.52 3.99 2.42
C VAL A 53 -0.71 4.87 3.64
N VAL A 54 -0.16 4.44 4.77
CA VAL A 54 -0.28 5.12 6.07
C VAL A 54 1.08 5.69 6.44
N HIS A 55 1.12 6.97 6.81
CA HIS A 55 2.29 7.57 7.44
C HIS A 55 2.31 7.17 8.92
N ILE A 56 3.24 6.30 9.31
CA ILE A 56 3.30 5.69 10.65
C ILE A 56 3.42 6.73 11.77
N PRO A 57 4.28 7.76 11.68
CA PRO A 57 4.41 8.74 12.75
C PRO A 57 3.13 9.54 13.03
N SER A 58 2.30 9.82 12.03
CA SER A 58 1.07 10.60 12.19
C SER A 58 -0.22 9.79 12.16
N GLY A 59 -0.17 8.54 11.70
CA GLY A 59 -1.35 7.72 11.40
C GLY A 59 -2.14 8.18 10.18
N GLU A 60 -1.64 9.16 9.42
CA GLU A 60 -2.37 9.73 8.29
C GLU A 60 -2.37 8.79 7.08
N ILE A 61 -3.52 8.64 6.42
CA ILE A 61 -3.62 7.92 5.16
C ILE A 61 -3.24 8.87 4.02
N VAL A 62 -2.04 8.70 3.48
CA VAL A 62 -1.49 9.58 2.44
C VAL A 62 -1.92 9.16 1.02
N PHE A 63 -2.44 7.95 0.89
CA PHE A 63 -3.00 7.40 -0.34
C PHE A 63 -3.96 6.26 0.00
N GLN A 64 -5.07 6.17 -0.71
CA GLN A 64 -6.00 5.04 -0.62
C GLN A 64 -6.60 4.82 -2.01
N THR A 65 -6.70 3.57 -2.43
CA THR A 65 -7.53 3.25 -3.60
C THR A 65 -8.97 3.08 -3.16
N SER A 66 -9.89 3.73 -3.87
CA SER A 66 -11.32 3.48 -3.71
C SER A 66 -11.64 2.14 -4.35
N GLU A 67 -12.40 1.29 -3.66
CA GLU A 67 -13.03 0.18 -4.34
C GLU A 67 -14.08 0.80 -5.26
N ILE A 68 -13.88 0.69 -6.58
CA ILE A 68 -14.89 1.09 -7.54
C ILE A 68 -15.90 -0.07 -7.58
N GLY A 69 -16.71 -0.16 -6.53
CA GLY A 69 -17.85 -1.07 -6.46
C GLY A 69 -19.03 -0.45 -7.21
N HIS A 70 -19.39 -1.06 -8.35
CA HIS A 70 -20.70 -0.88 -8.98
C HIS A 70 -21.75 -1.75 -8.30
#